data_AF-A0AAN5BTH2-F1
#
_entry.id   AF-A0AAN5BTH2-F1
#
_cell.length_a   1.000
_cell.length_b   1.000
_cell.length_c   1.000
_cell.angle_alpha   90.00
_cell.angle_beta   90.00
_cell.angle_gamma   90.00
#
_symmetry.space_group_name_H-M   'P 1'
#
loop_
_entity.id
_entity.type
_entity.pdbx_description
1 polymer ?
#
loop_
_entity_poly.entity_id
_entity_poly.type
_entity_poly.pdbx_seq_one_letter_code
_entity_poly.pdbx_strand_id
1 'polypeptide(L)'
;MSVAVQTLVQPDIQYHPDYEKYTARKARRQATEQLSKTLPDGFPQKLDSPLVWEGKDVEKRDDWIYRLNDAHREEIDAALKSFQGIPYRSHLIQ
;
A
#
# COMPACT_ATOMS: atom_id res chain seq x y z
N MET A 1 4.63 37.13 27.49
CA MET A 1 4.98 36.46 26.21
C MET A 1 3.67 35.92 25.62
N SER A 2 3.06 36.64 24.68
CA SER A 2 1.81 36.21 24.02
C SER A 2 2.14 35.21 22.91
N VAL A 3 1.65 33.96 23.02
CA VAL A 3 1.78 32.95 21.97
C VAL A 3 0.75 33.27 20.89
N ALA A 4 1.21 33.55 19.67
CA ALA A 4 0.33 33.72 18.53
C ALA A 4 -0.36 32.39 18.21
N VAL A 5 -1.69 32.35 18.28
CA VAL A 5 -2.50 31.20 17.86
C VAL A 5 -2.51 31.19 16.34
N GLN A 6 -1.79 30.24 15.73
CA GLN A 6 -1.81 30.05 14.29
C GLN A 6 -3.13 29.35 13.92
N THR A 7 -4.01 30.06 13.21
CA THR A 7 -5.28 29.50 12.73
C THR A 7 -4.99 28.41 11.71
N LEU A 8 -5.33 27.17 12.03
CA LEU A 8 -5.20 26.04 11.12
C LEU A 8 -6.24 26.21 10.01
N VAL A 9 -5.80 26.61 8.82
CA VAL A 9 -6.65 26.71 7.62
C VAL A 9 -6.59 25.39 6.88
N GLN A 10 -7.75 24.87 6.48
CA GLN A 10 -7.82 23.67 5.64
C GLN A 10 -7.04 23.91 4.34
N PRO A 11 -6.08 23.03 3.98
CA PRO A 11 -5.37 23.16 2.72
C PRO A 11 -6.35 23.02 1.54
N ASP A 12 -6.14 23.80 0.48
CA ASP A 12 -6.87 23.69 -0.79
C ASP A 12 -6.48 22.39 -1.53
N ILE A 13 -7.01 21.26 -1.03
CA ILE A 13 -6.86 19.93 -1.59
C ILE A 13 -8.24 19.42 -2.02
N GLN A 14 -8.39 19.18 -3.32
CA GLN A 14 -9.60 18.61 -3.90
C GLN A 14 -9.54 17.08 -3.87
N TYR A 15 -10.69 16.43 -3.95
CA TYR A 15 -10.77 14.97 -4.04
C TYR A 15 -10.09 14.45 -5.33
N HIS A 16 -10.32 15.15 -6.45
CA HIS A 16 -9.67 14.81 -7.71
C HIS A 16 -8.25 15.39 -7.76
N PRO A 17 -7.26 14.61 -8.24
CA PRO A 17 -5.92 15.12 -8.46
C PRO A 17 -5.93 16.30 -9.45
N ASP A 18 -5.35 17.43 -9.04
CA ASP A 18 -5.13 18.60 -9.89
C ASP A 18 -3.62 18.74 -10.15
N TYR A 19 -3.23 18.51 -11.40
CA TYR A 19 -1.82 18.50 -11.80
C TYR A 19 -1.17 19.88 -11.73
N GLU A 20 -1.92 20.94 -12.08
CA GLU A 20 -1.43 22.31 -12.07
C GLU A 20 -1.17 22.75 -10.63
N LYS A 21 -2.14 22.53 -9.73
CA LYS A 21 -1.96 22.82 -8.30
C LYS A 21 -0.80 22.02 -7.70
N TYR A 22 -0.65 20.74 -8.07
CA TYR A 22 0.48 19.94 -7.62
C TYR A 22 1.83 20.54 -8.07
N THR A 23 1.93 20.92 -9.33
CA THR A 23 3.16 21.47 -9.92
C THR A 23 3.51 22.82 -9.32
N ALA A 24 2.53 23.72 -9.19
CA ALA A 24 2.70 25.03 -8.55
C ALA A 24 3.13 24.88 -7.08
N ARG A 25 2.52 23.95 -6.33
CA ARG A 25 2.92 23.66 -4.95
C ARG A 25 4.35 23.14 -4.89
N LYS A 26 4.74 22.21 -5.77
CA LYS A 26 6.12 21.67 -5.83
C LYS A 26 7.13 22.79 -6.06
N ALA A 27 6.89 23.64 -7.07
CA ALA A 27 7.78 24.75 -7.41
C ALA A 27 7.92 25.75 -6.25
N ARG A 28 6.79 26.12 -5.62
CA ARG A 28 6.80 26.99 -4.42
C ARG A 28 7.64 26.39 -3.30
N ARG A 29 7.40 25.12 -2.92
CA ARG A 29 8.13 24.47 -1.83
C ARG A 29 9.63 24.41 -2.10
N GLN A 30 10.03 24.12 -3.33
CA GLN A 30 11.44 24.11 -3.72
C GLN A 30 12.09 25.49 -3.62
N ALA A 31 11.35 26.57 -3.84
CA ALA A 31 11.84 27.94 -3.75
C ALA A 31 11.84 28.52 -2.33
N THR A 32 10.89 28.11 -1.48
CA THR A 32 10.65 28.76 -0.18
C THR A 32 11.08 27.94 1.03
N GLU A 33 11.30 26.63 0.89
CA GLU A 33 11.59 25.73 2.01
C GLU A 33 12.99 25.11 1.89
N GLN A 34 13.63 24.88 3.05
CA GLN A 34 14.84 24.04 3.11
C GLN A 34 14.43 22.58 3.22
N LEU A 35 14.44 21.88 2.09
CA LEU A 35 14.10 20.47 2.02
C LEU A 35 15.36 19.62 2.26
N SER A 36 15.27 18.65 3.17
CA SER A 36 16.34 17.68 3.40
C SER A 36 16.56 16.84 2.14
N LYS A 37 17.80 16.74 1.70
CA LYS A 37 18.21 15.93 0.54
C LYS A 37 18.68 14.52 0.94
N THR A 38 18.74 14.26 2.23
CA THR A 38 19.21 13.01 2.82
C THR A 38 18.10 12.37 3.61
N LEU A 39 18.23 11.06 3.81
CA LEU A 39 17.33 10.32 4.69
C LEU A 39 17.51 10.79 6.15
N PRO A 40 16.47 10.68 6.99
CA PRO A 40 16.57 10.92 8.42
C PRO A 40 17.52 9.93 9.11
N ASP A 41 18.02 10.32 10.28
CA ASP A 41 18.84 9.42 11.10
C ASP A 41 18.08 8.14 11.44
N GLY A 42 18.78 7.00 11.35
CA GLY A 42 18.20 5.67 11.57
C GLY A 42 17.60 5.01 10.33
N PHE A 43 17.47 5.73 9.20
CA PHE A 43 17.04 5.11 7.94
C PHE A 43 18.24 4.57 7.15
N PRO A 44 18.13 3.34 6.61
CA PRO A 44 19.20 2.77 5.80
C PRO A 44 19.28 3.47 4.45
N GLN A 45 20.50 3.81 4.00
CA GLN A 45 20.74 4.44 2.69
C GLN A 45 20.35 3.53 1.52
N LYS A 46 20.38 2.21 1.73
CA LYS A 46 19.97 1.19 0.76
C LYS A 46 19.24 0.09 1.51
N LEU A 47 18.18 -0.42 0.92
CA LEU A 47 17.54 -1.65 1.38
C LEU A 47 18.28 -2.85 0.79
N ASP A 48 18.69 -3.75 1.66
CA ASP A 48 19.24 -5.06 1.29
C ASP A 48 18.34 -6.13 1.91
N SER A 49 17.49 -6.73 1.07
CA SER A 49 16.52 -7.74 1.48
C SER A 49 16.08 -8.54 0.25
N PRO A 50 15.73 -9.83 0.40
CA PRO A 50 15.13 -10.62 -0.68
C PRO A 50 13.85 -10.01 -1.29
N LEU A 51 13.22 -9.07 -0.58
CA LEU A 51 12.03 -8.33 -1.03
C LEU A 51 12.35 -7.07 -1.86
N VAL A 52 13.62 -6.73 -2.03
CA VAL A 52 14.05 -5.64 -2.91
C VAL A 52 14.22 -6.21 -4.31
N TRP A 53 13.34 -5.81 -5.23
CA TRP A 53 13.35 -6.25 -6.62
C TRP A 53 13.05 -5.08 -7.55
N GLU A 54 13.68 -5.10 -8.73
CA GLU A 54 13.32 -4.29 -9.88
C GLU A 54 12.49 -5.13 -10.87
N GLY A 55 11.81 -4.50 -11.84
CA GLY A 55 10.97 -5.23 -12.81
C GLY A 55 11.72 -6.36 -13.54
N LYS A 56 13.00 -6.13 -13.89
CA LYS A 56 13.89 -7.13 -14.49
C LYS A 56 14.16 -8.35 -13.59
N ASP A 57 14.13 -8.17 -12.27
CA ASP A 57 14.36 -9.23 -11.31
C ASP A 57 13.12 -10.13 -11.18
N VAL A 58 11.96 -9.61 -11.59
CA VAL A 58 10.67 -10.30 -11.47
C VAL A 58 10.30 -11.10 -12.72
N GLU A 59 10.63 -10.59 -13.90
CA GLU A 59 10.22 -11.17 -15.19
C GLU A 59 10.65 -12.64 -15.40
N LYS A 60 11.71 -13.08 -14.71
CA LYS A 60 12.28 -14.43 -14.84
C LYS A 60 12.06 -15.31 -13.62
N ARG A 61 11.33 -14.81 -12.62
CA ARG A 61 11.12 -15.51 -11.35
C ARG A 61 9.80 -16.27 -11.35
N ASP A 62 9.87 -17.53 -10.97
CA ASP A 62 8.73 -18.40 -10.74
C ASP A 62 8.70 -18.96 -9.30
N ASP A 63 9.59 -18.48 -8.43
CA ASP A 63 9.76 -18.95 -7.06
C ASP A 63 8.59 -18.54 -6.13
N TRP A 64 7.77 -17.57 -6.53
CA TRP A 64 6.47 -17.29 -5.89
C TRP A 64 5.32 -18.13 -6.46
N ILE A 65 5.52 -18.89 -7.55
CA ILE A 65 4.46 -19.69 -8.15
C ILE A 65 4.31 -20.97 -7.34
N TYR A 66 3.31 -20.97 -6.45
CA TYR A 66 2.94 -22.18 -5.73
C TYR A 66 2.08 -23.09 -6.61
N ARG A 67 2.65 -24.23 -7.04
CA ARG A 67 1.94 -25.24 -7.81
C ARG A 67 1.26 -26.22 -6.86
N LEU A 68 -0.06 -26.26 -6.89
CA LEU A 68 -0.81 -27.29 -6.17
C LEU A 68 -0.41 -28.67 -6.71
N ASN A 69 -0.15 -29.61 -5.80
CA ASN A 69 -0.04 -31.02 -6.12
C ASN A 69 -1.44 -31.66 -5.98
N ASP A 70 -1.53 -32.96 -6.23
CA ASP A 70 -2.82 -33.64 -6.23
C ASP A 70 -3.42 -33.78 -4.83
N ALA A 71 -2.60 -33.96 -3.80
CA ALA A 71 -3.05 -33.97 -2.40
C ALA A 71 -3.68 -32.63 -1.99
N HIS A 72 -3.09 -31.49 -2.35
CA HIS A 72 -3.66 -30.18 -2.08
C HIS A 72 -4.99 -29.98 -2.84
N ARG A 73 -5.09 -30.49 -4.06
CA ARG A 73 -6.35 -30.42 -4.83
C ARG A 73 -7.45 -31.27 -4.19
N GLU A 74 -7.11 -32.47 -3.74
CA GLU A 74 -8.04 -33.38 -3.04
C GLU A 74 -8.52 -32.78 -1.72
N GLU A 75 -7.62 -32.17 -0.95
CA GLU A 75 -7.98 -31.48 0.30
C GLU A 75 -8.96 -30.32 0.04
N ILE A 76 -8.66 -29.46 -0.94
CA ILE A 76 -9.53 -28.34 -1.32
C ILE A 76 -10.90 -28.84 -1.80
N ASP A 77 -10.94 -29.88 -2.63
CA ASP A 77 -12.19 -30.49 -3.12
C ASP A 77 -13.03 -31.07 -1.98
N ALA A 78 -12.41 -31.79 -1.04
CA ALA A 78 -13.08 -32.33 0.13
C ALA A 78 -13.65 -31.22 1.03
N ALA A 79 -12.88 -30.15 1.27
CA ALA A 79 -13.33 -28.99 2.03
C ALA A 79 -14.50 -28.27 1.34
N LEU A 80 -14.44 -28.12 0.01
CA LEU A 80 -15.52 -27.51 -0.77
C LEU A 80 -16.81 -28.32 -0.67
N LYS A 81 -16.75 -29.65 -0.82
CA LYS A 81 -17.90 -30.55 -0.66
C LYS A 81 -18.51 -30.48 0.74
N SER A 82 -17.65 -30.45 1.77
CA SER A 82 -18.09 -30.26 3.14
C SER A 82 -18.84 -28.94 3.29
N PHE A 83 -18.28 -27.83 2.78
CA PHE A 83 -18.89 -26.51 2.89
C PHE A 83 -20.23 -26.39 2.15
N GLN A 84 -20.34 -26.95 0.94
CA GLN A 84 -21.61 -26.99 0.19
C GLN A 84 -22.69 -27.83 0.88
N GLY A 85 -22.29 -28.84 1.66
CA GLY A 85 -23.21 -29.65 2.48
C GLY A 85 -23.68 -28.95 3.76
N ILE A 86 -23.10 -27.80 4.13
CA ILE A 86 -23.56 -27.00 5.27
C ILE A 86 -24.72 -26.13 4.78
N PRO A 87 -25.95 -26.28 5.32
CA PRO A 87 -27.01 -25.34 5.03
C PRO A 87 -26.56 -23.95 5.49
N TYR A 88 -26.62 -22.96 4.59
CA TYR A 88 -26.47 -21.56 5.00
C TYR A 88 -27.46 -21.31 6.13
N ARG A 89 -26.95 -21.07 7.33
CA ARG A 89 -27.78 -20.67 8.46
C ARG A 89 -28.27 -19.27 8.16
N SER A 90 -29.38 -19.14 7.42
CA SER A 90 -30.17 -17.93 7.42
C SER A 90 -30.74 -17.80 8.84
N HIS A 91 -30.05 -17.05 9.68
CA HIS A 91 -30.72 -16.44 10.81
C HIS A 91 -31.69 -15.43 10.21
N LEU A 92 -32.93 -15.86 10.02
CA LEU A 92 -34.06 -14.97 9.86
C LEU A 92 -34.02 -14.02 11.06
N ILE A 93 -33.67 -12.77 10.79
CA ILE A 93 -33.98 -11.66 11.66
C ILE A 93 -35.50 -11.47 11.53
N GLN A 94 -36.18 -11.89 12.61
CA GLN A 94 -37.54 -11.59 13.06
C GLN A 94 -38.73 -12.09 12.23
#